data_AF-A0A0F2J5A5-F1
#
_entry.id   AF-A0A0F2J5A5-F1
#
_cell.length_a   1.000
_cell.length_b   1.000
_cell.length_c   1.000
_cell.angle_alpha   90.00
_cell.angle_beta   90.00
_cell.angle_gamma   90.00
#
_symmetry.space_group_name_H-M   'P 1'
#
loop_
_entity.id
_entity.type
_entity.pdbx_description
1 polymer ?
#
loop_
_entity_poly.entity_id
_entity_poly.type
_entity_poly.pdbx_seq_one_letter_code
_entity_poly.pdbx_strand_id
1 'polypeptide(L)'
;MSIVLPIYAASVMIGGARFLEESLKMNYTTALWILSLVVLAYVFFGGLRGVVYTDAFQGTLMFVMMLLLIILTYKMLGGVSVAHAKLNAMNSLVPAALAKQGMVGFASMPTFLSQNWWFVISTLVLGVGIGVLAQPQLIVRYMTVKSGKELNRALAFGGVFILFMTGVAFTVGALSNVYFYETT
;
A
#
# COMPACT_ATOMS: atom_id res chain seq x y z
N MET A 1 -18.27 12.74 14.20
CA MET A 1 -17.46 11.50 14.25
C MET A 1 -18.32 10.24 14.38
N SER A 2 -19.39 10.22 15.19
CA SER A 2 -20.11 8.97 15.55
C SER A 2 -20.88 8.24 14.43
N ILE A 3 -21.29 8.90 13.34
CA ILE A 3 -22.04 8.24 12.24
C ILE A 3 -21.09 7.61 11.19
N VAL A 4 -19.88 8.17 11.03
CA VAL A 4 -18.92 7.70 10.01
C VAL A 4 -18.22 6.41 10.46
N LEU A 5 -18.03 6.22 11.77
CA LEU A 5 -17.34 5.06 12.32
C LEU A 5 -18.07 3.73 12.05
N PRO A 6 -19.40 3.62 12.26
CA PRO A 6 -20.14 2.40 11.91
C PRO A 6 -20.13 2.09 10.41
N ILE A 7 -20.21 3.12 9.55
CA ILE A 7 -20.17 2.95 8.08
C ILE A 7 -18.80 2.44 7.63
N TYR A 8 -17.72 3.00 8.20
CA TYR A 8 -16.36 2.54 7.96
C TYR A 8 -16.16 1.09 8.45
N ALA A 9 -16.58 0.79 9.68
CA ALA A 9 -16.51 -0.56 10.23
C ALA A 9 -17.27 -1.58 9.37
N ALA A 10 -18.48 -1.22 8.91
CA ALA A 10 -19.25 -2.05 7.99
C ALA A 10 -18.51 -2.28 6.67
N SER A 11 -17.90 -1.24 6.10
CA SER A 11 -17.11 -1.35 4.86
C SER A 11 -15.91 -2.28 5.01
N VAL A 12 -15.20 -2.20 6.15
CA VAL A 12 -14.08 -3.10 6.48
C VAL A 12 -14.56 -4.54 6.66
N MET A 13 -15.69 -4.76 7.34
CA MET A 13 -16.27 -6.10 7.51
C MET A 13 -16.71 -6.73 6.19
N ILE A 14 -17.33 -5.94 5.29
CA ILE A 14 -17.72 -6.40 3.96
C ILE A 14 -16.48 -6.79 3.16
N GLY A 15 -15.43 -5.95 3.15
CA GLY A 15 -14.17 -6.23 2.48
C GLY A 15 -13.49 -7.51 3.00
N GLY A 16 -13.42 -7.67 4.32
CA GLY A 16 -12.86 -8.87 4.95
C GLY A 16 -13.67 -10.14 4.64
N ALA A 17 -15.01 -10.06 4.67
CA ALA A 17 -15.87 -11.19 4.36
C ALA A 17 -15.74 -11.62 2.88
N ARG A 18 -15.66 -10.66 1.94
CA ARG A 18 -15.39 -10.95 0.52
C ARG A 18 -14.01 -11.58 0.30
N PHE A 19 -13.00 -11.12 1.02
CA PHE A 19 -11.68 -11.72 0.97
C PHE A 19 -11.69 -13.20 1.42
N LEU A 20 -12.38 -13.51 2.52
CA LEU A 20 -12.51 -14.89 3.02
C LEU A 20 -13.34 -15.77 2.09
N GLU A 21 -14.43 -15.25 1.52
CA GLU A 21 -15.23 -15.94 0.50
C GLU A 21 -14.37 -16.34 -0.70
N GLU A 22 -13.56 -15.43 -1.25
CA GLU A 22 -12.73 -15.73 -2.41
C GLU A 22 -11.57 -16.68 -2.07
N SER A 23 -10.94 -16.48 -0.92
CA SER A 23 -9.75 -17.25 -0.52
C SER A 23 -10.08 -18.66 -0.06
N LEU A 24 -11.17 -18.82 0.69
CA LEU A 24 -11.58 -20.11 1.29
C LEU A 24 -12.76 -20.76 0.55
N LYS A 25 -13.24 -20.15 -0.54
CA LYS A 25 -14.36 -20.61 -1.35
C LYS A 25 -15.61 -20.95 -0.52
N MET A 26 -15.90 -20.09 0.47
CA MET A 26 -17.05 -20.23 1.37
C MET A 26 -18.13 -19.19 1.08
N ASN A 27 -19.36 -19.42 1.53
CA ASN A 27 -20.46 -18.45 1.35
C ASN A 27 -20.18 -17.14 2.10
N TYR A 28 -20.42 -16.00 1.46
CA TYR A 28 -20.31 -14.65 2.04
C TYR A 28 -20.96 -14.52 3.44
N THR A 29 -22.18 -15.04 3.62
CA THR A 29 -22.89 -14.94 4.90
C THR A 29 -22.15 -15.66 6.01
N THR A 30 -21.60 -16.85 5.71
CA THR A 30 -20.78 -17.62 6.67
C THR A 30 -19.47 -16.89 6.97
N ALA A 31 -18.80 -16.37 5.95
CA ALA A 31 -17.57 -15.58 6.11
C ALA A 31 -17.80 -14.34 6.99
N LEU A 32 -18.92 -13.64 6.79
CA LEU A 32 -19.31 -12.46 7.56
C LEU A 32 -19.54 -12.81 9.03
N TRP A 33 -20.25 -13.91 9.33
CA TRP A 33 -20.50 -14.35 10.71
C TRP A 33 -19.21 -14.75 11.43
N ILE A 34 -18.33 -15.51 10.77
CA ILE A 34 -17.03 -15.91 11.32
C ILE A 34 -16.20 -14.67 11.64
N LEU A 35 -16.07 -13.75 10.67
CA LEU A 35 -15.31 -12.51 10.85
C LEU A 35 -15.88 -11.66 11.98
N SER A 36 -17.21 -11.54 12.05
CA SER A 36 -17.89 -10.81 13.12
C SER A 36 -17.58 -11.38 14.49
N LEU A 37 -17.68 -12.70 14.66
CA LEU A 37 -17.40 -13.38 15.94
C LEU A 37 -15.95 -13.21 16.39
N VAL A 38 -15.00 -13.32 15.46
CA VAL A 38 -13.57 -13.12 15.74
C VAL A 38 -13.30 -11.68 16.21
N VAL A 39 -13.86 -10.69 15.50
CA VAL A 39 -13.72 -9.28 15.89
C VAL A 39 -14.35 -9.03 17.26
N LEU A 40 -15.54 -9.59 17.51
CA LEU A 40 -16.25 -9.45 18.78
C LEU A 40 -15.43 -10.01 19.94
N ALA A 41 -14.89 -11.23 19.78
CA ALA A 41 -13.98 -11.84 20.75
C ALA A 41 -12.73 -10.97 20.96
N TYR A 42 -12.11 -10.48 19.89
CA TYR A 42 -10.93 -9.62 19.98
C TYR A 42 -11.22 -8.31 20.73
N VAL A 43 -12.38 -7.68 20.52
CA VAL A 43 -12.76 -6.45 21.22
C VAL A 43 -12.92 -6.70 22.73
N PHE A 44 -13.47 -7.85 23.13
CA PHE A 44 -13.60 -8.20 24.55
C PHE A 44 -12.26 -8.46 25.24
N PHE A 45 -11.28 -9.05 24.55
CA PHE A 45 -9.97 -9.40 25.12
C PHE A 45 -8.86 -8.38 24.81
N GLY A 46 -9.09 -7.46 23.87
CA GLY A 46 -8.08 -6.63 23.23
C GLY A 46 -7.87 -5.29 23.92
N GLY A 47 -6.92 -5.24 24.85
CA GLY A 47 -6.40 -3.95 25.34
C GLY A 47 -5.60 -3.22 24.26
N LEU A 48 -5.64 -1.87 24.27
CA LEU A 48 -4.96 -0.99 23.30
C LEU A 48 -3.46 -1.29 23.14
N ARG A 49 -2.80 -1.82 24.17
CA ARG A 49 -1.37 -2.18 24.14
C ARG A 49 -1.08 -3.36 23.22
N GLY A 50 -1.95 -4.37 23.18
CA GLY A 50 -1.75 -5.55 22.34
C GLY A 50 -1.73 -5.19 20.85
N VAL A 51 -2.67 -4.32 20.44
CA VAL A 51 -2.76 -3.77 19.08
C VAL A 51 -1.47 -3.07 18.66
N VAL A 52 -0.88 -2.26 19.55
CA VAL A 52 0.35 -1.52 19.24
C VAL A 52 1.54 -2.46 19.02
N TYR A 53 1.66 -3.54 19.80
CA TYR A 53 2.72 -4.53 19.59
C TYR A 53 2.54 -5.34 18.31
N THR A 54 1.30 -5.75 18.01
CA THR A 54 1.02 -6.47 16.76
C THR A 54 1.27 -5.60 15.54
N ASP A 55 0.92 -4.30 15.60
CA ASP A 55 1.17 -3.35 14.51
C ASP A 55 2.66 -3.11 14.30
N ALA A 56 3.44 -3.01 15.40
CA ALA A 56 4.90 -2.87 15.31
C ALA A 56 5.56 -4.11 14.69
N PHE A 57 5.09 -5.31 15.07
CA PHE A 57 5.54 -6.55 14.46
C PHE A 57 5.21 -6.62 12.97
N GLN A 58 3.96 -6.30 12.59
CA GLN A 58 3.54 -6.30 11.20
C GLN A 58 4.32 -5.29 10.37
N GLY A 59 4.54 -4.07 10.88
CA GLY A 59 5.38 -3.07 10.19
C GLY A 59 6.81 -3.55 9.96
N THR A 60 7.40 -4.22 10.95
CA THR A 60 8.74 -4.80 10.82
C THR A 60 8.78 -5.93 9.80
N LEU A 61 7.80 -6.83 9.83
CA LEU A 61 7.69 -7.93 8.88
C LEU A 61 7.51 -7.39 7.44
N MET A 62 6.64 -6.39 7.25
CA MET A 62 6.43 -5.74 5.97
C MET A 62 7.73 -5.12 5.43
N PHE A 63 8.52 -4.46 6.28
CA PHE A 63 9.80 -3.89 5.88
C PHE A 63 10.78 -4.96 5.39
N VAL A 64 10.93 -6.06 6.13
CA VAL A 64 11.79 -7.18 5.73
C VAL A 64 11.33 -7.79 4.41
N MET A 65 10.03 -8.00 4.24
CA MET A 65 9.48 -8.55 3.00
C MET A 65 9.71 -7.62 1.81
N MET A 66 9.56 -6.31 1.97
CA MET A 66 9.85 -5.33 0.91
C MET A 66 11.34 -5.29 0.56
N LEU A 67 12.22 -5.41 1.56
CA LEU A 67 13.65 -5.50 1.33
C LEU A 67 14.04 -6.77 0.55
N LEU A 68 13.45 -7.92 0.91
CA LEU A 68 13.65 -9.15 0.15
C LEU A 68 13.10 -9.02 -1.28
N LEU A 69 11.92 -8.42 -1.44
CA LEU A 69 11.27 -8.26 -2.73
C LEU A 69 12.13 -7.46 -3.72
N ILE A 70 12.69 -6.32 -3.30
CA ILE A 70 13.53 -5.51 -4.20
C ILE A 70 14.85 -6.22 -4.55
N ILE A 71 15.48 -6.92 -3.60
CA ILE A 71 16.72 -7.68 -3.84
C ILE A 71 16.46 -8.80 -4.83
N LEU A 72 15.39 -9.58 -4.62
CA LEU A 72 15.04 -10.68 -5.51
C LEU A 72 14.69 -10.18 -6.92
N THR A 73 13.92 -9.10 -7.03
CA THR A 73 13.56 -8.49 -8.32
C THR A 73 14.81 -8.09 -9.11
N TYR A 74 15.77 -7.41 -8.48
CA TYR A 74 17.02 -7.05 -9.15
C TYR A 74 17.89 -8.26 -9.49
N LYS A 75 17.93 -9.27 -8.62
CA LYS A 75 18.68 -10.51 -8.91
C LYS A 75 18.11 -11.25 -10.13
N MET A 76 16.78 -11.33 -10.23
CA MET A 76 16.10 -11.99 -11.35
C MET A 76 16.29 -11.23 -12.67
N LEU A 77 16.33 -9.89 -12.63
CA LEU A 77 16.47 -9.06 -13.83
C LEU A 77 17.93 -8.78 -14.25
N GLY A 78 18.92 -9.40 -13.57
CA GLY A 78 20.34 -9.28 -13.92
C GLY A 78 21.07 -8.06 -13.35
N GLY A 79 20.54 -7.46 -12.28
CA GLY A 79 21.11 -6.32 -11.57
C GLY A 79 20.42 -4.99 -11.87
N VAL A 80 20.77 -3.95 -11.11
CA VAL A 80 20.06 -2.64 -11.14
C VAL A 80 20.17 -1.97 -12.51
N SER A 81 21.38 -1.86 -13.07
CA SER A 81 21.61 -1.17 -14.35
C SER A 81 20.93 -1.89 -15.51
N VAL A 82 21.05 -3.22 -15.56
CA VAL A 82 20.46 -4.06 -16.61
C VAL A 82 18.93 -4.01 -16.53
N ALA A 83 18.36 -4.13 -15.33
CA ALA A 83 16.91 -4.07 -15.13
C ALA A 83 16.31 -2.76 -15.63
N HIS A 84 16.93 -1.62 -15.30
CA HIS A 84 16.46 -0.30 -15.73
C HIS A 84 16.71 -0.04 -17.22
N ALA A 85 17.80 -0.56 -17.79
CA ALA A 85 18.04 -0.48 -19.23
C ALA A 85 16.97 -1.26 -20.02
N LYS A 86 16.62 -2.47 -19.56
CA LYS A 86 15.52 -3.28 -20.12
C LYS A 86 14.17 -2.56 -19.99
N LEU A 87 13.89 -1.97 -18.83
CA LEU A 87 12.66 -1.20 -18.60
C LEU A 87 12.54 -0.02 -19.57
N ASN A 88 13.63 0.71 -19.81
CA ASN A 88 13.64 1.80 -20.77
C ASN A 88 13.48 1.35 -22.23
N ALA A 89 14.01 0.17 -22.57
CA ALA A 89 13.81 -0.43 -23.89
C ALA A 89 12.33 -0.76 -24.17
N MET A 90 11.52 -0.96 -23.12
CA MET A 90 10.08 -1.21 -23.24
C MET A 90 9.23 0.06 -23.45
N ASN A 91 9.81 1.26 -23.49
CA ASN A 91 9.03 2.49 -23.64
C ASN A 91 8.21 2.54 -24.95
N SER A 92 8.63 1.83 -26.00
CA SER A 92 7.88 1.70 -27.25
C SER A 92 6.68 0.74 -27.15
N LEU A 93 6.63 -0.10 -26.11
CA LEU A 93 5.55 -1.05 -25.86
C LEU A 93 4.41 -0.45 -25.01
N VAL A 94 4.50 0.84 -24.66
CA VAL A 94 3.42 1.54 -23.95
C VAL A 94 2.15 1.49 -24.82
N PRO A 95 1.03 0.97 -24.31
CA PRO A 95 -0.22 0.90 -25.06
C PRO A 95 -0.63 2.27 -25.60
N ALA A 96 -1.04 2.33 -26.87
CA ALA A 96 -1.39 3.60 -27.53
C ALA A 96 -2.48 4.39 -26.80
N ALA A 97 -3.39 3.73 -26.10
CA ALA A 97 -4.41 4.38 -25.25
C ALA A 97 -3.78 5.13 -24.06
N LEU A 98 -2.79 4.53 -23.40
CA LEU A 98 -2.08 5.13 -22.26
C LEU A 98 -1.10 6.22 -22.73
N ALA A 99 -0.46 6.02 -23.89
CA ALA A 99 0.38 7.04 -24.52
C ALA A 99 -0.42 8.30 -24.89
N LYS A 100 -1.63 8.14 -25.46
CA LYS A 100 -2.55 9.27 -25.73
C LYS A 100 -2.99 10.01 -24.47
N GLN A 101 -3.04 9.32 -23.33
CA GLN A 101 -3.35 9.91 -22.03
C GLN A 101 -2.13 10.52 -21.33
N GLY A 102 -0.95 10.53 -21.99
CA GLY A 102 0.27 11.22 -21.56
C GLY A 102 1.32 10.34 -20.91
N MET A 103 1.20 9.01 -20.97
CA MET A 103 2.25 8.10 -20.50
C MET A 103 3.42 8.07 -21.49
N VAL A 104 4.63 8.37 -21.00
CA VAL A 104 5.85 8.48 -21.83
C VAL A 104 6.76 7.25 -21.72
N GLY A 105 6.56 6.43 -20.69
CA GLY A 105 7.37 5.26 -20.40
C GLY A 105 6.99 4.65 -19.04
N PHE A 106 7.49 3.45 -18.75
CA PHE A 106 7.19 2.76 -17.49
C PHE A 106 8.04 3.26 -16.31
N ALA A 107 9.18 3.92 -16.59
CA ALA A 107 10.07 4.52 -15.59
C ALA A 107 9.91 6.05 -15.45
N SER A 108 9.03 6.65 -16.26
CA SER A 108 8.93 8.12 -16.40
C SER A 108 7.60 8.64 -15.90
N MET A 109 7.62 9.83 -15.29
CA MET A 109 6.41 10.56 -14.95
C MET A 109 5.61 10.87 -16.22
N PRO A 110 4.27 10.75 -16.22
CA PRO A 110 3.45 11.17 -17.34
C PRO A 110 3.67 12.65 -17.69
N THR A 111 3.45 13.03 -18.95
CA THR A 111 3.59 14.40 -19.44
C THR A 111 2.82 15.38 -18.56
N PHE A 112 3.46 16.49 -18.19
CA PHE A 112 2.88 17.50 -17.30
C PHE A 112 1.49 17.95 -17.78
N LEU A 113 0.53 18.02 -16.86
CA LEU A 113 -0.90 18.34 -17.09
C LEU A 113 -1.69 17.38 -18.01
N SER A 114 -1.12 16.23 -18.40
CA SER A 114 -1.89 15.19 -19.07
C SER A 114 -2.92 14.53 -18.14
N GLN A 115 -3.89 13.82 -18.72
CA GLN A 115 -4.90 13.09 -17.94
C GLN A 115 -4.26 12.11 -16.94
N ASN A 116 -3.23 11.37 -17.36
CA ASN A 116 -2.52 10.44 -16.48
C ASN A 116 -1.68 11.15 -15.43
N TRP A 117 -1.12 12.32 -15.74
CA TRP A 117 -0.44 13.14 -14.74
C TRP A 117 -1.41 13.59 -13.64
N TRP A 118 -2.58 14.09 -14.03
CA TRP A 118 -3.63 14.46 -13.08
C TRP A 118 -4.13 13.29 -12.27
N PHE A 119 -4.29 12.11 -12.89
CA PHE A 119 -4.67 10.90 -12.19
C PHE A 119 -3.64 10.51 -11.12
N VAL A 120 -2.35 10.46 -11.47
CA VAL A 120 -1.26 10.15 -10.53
C VAL A 120 -1.24 11.15 -9.37
N ILE A 121 -1.27 12.46 -9.65
CA ILE A 121 -1.21 13.48 -8.61
C ILE A 121 -2.45 13.48 -7.72
N SER A 122 -3.66 13.51 -8.31
CA SER A 122 -4.90 13.59 -7.53
C SER A 122 -5.20 12.32 -6.75
N THR A 123 -5.02 11.15 -7.37
CA THR A 123 -5.46 9.88 -6.79
C THR A 123 -4.36 9.22 -5.98
N LEU A 124 -3.14 9.11 -6.53
CA LEU A 124 -2.06 8.41 -5.86
C LEU A 124 -1.31 9.30 -4.86
N VAL A 125 -1.03 10.55 -5.19
CA VAL A 125 -0.28 11.45 -4.30
C VAL A 125 -1.20 12.11 -3.26
N LEU A 126 -2.20 12.86 -3.73
CA LEU A 126 -3.11 13.59 -2.84
C LEU A 126 -4.13 12.65 -2.19
N GLY A 127 -4.74 11.74 -2.94
CA GLY A 127 -5.75 10.81 -2.44
C GLY A 127 -5.21 9.91 -1.33
N VAL A 128 -4.06 9.27 -1.54
CA VAL A 128 -3.42 8.44 -0.49
C VAL A 128 -2.84 9.31 0.62
N GLY A 129 -2.11 10.38 0.28
CA GLY A 129 -1.45 11.23 1.27
C GLY A 129 -2.42 11.90 2.24
N ILE A 130 -3.46 12.57 1.71
CA ILE A 130 -4.51 13.21 2.53
C ILE A 130 -5.40 12.15 3.16
N GLY A 131 -5.72 11.09 2.43
CA GLY A 131 -6.58 10.00 2.90
C GLY A 131 -6.06 9.35 4.18
N VAL A 132 -4.74 9.15 4.28
CA VAL A 132 -4.10 8.62 5.51
C VAL A 132 -4.26 9.58 6.70
N LEU A 133 -4.10 10.89 6.49
CA LEU A 133 -4.26 11.87 7.56
C LEU A 133 -5.71 11.96 8.07
N ALA A 134 -6.69 11.71 7.20
CA ALA A 134 -8.11 11.73 7.55
C ALA A 134 -8.57 10.48 8.33
N GLN A 135 -7.75 9.43 8.45
CA GLN A 135 -8.16 8.18 9.11
C GLN A 135 -8.31 8.38 10.62
N PRO A 136 -9.52 8.14 11.19
CA PRO A 136 -9.77 8.27 12.62
C PRO A 136 -8.80 7.48 13.49
N GLN A 137 -8.46 6.25 13.09
CA GLN A 137 -7.53 5.40 13.84
C GLN A 137 -6.13 6.01 14.01
N LEU A 138 -5.63 6.74 13.01
CA LEU A 138 -4.31 7.36 13.06
C LEU A 138 -4.35 8.64 13.88
N ILE A 139 -5.39 9.46 13.71
CA ILE A 139 -5.58 10.70 14.48
C ILE A 139 -5.61 10.39 15.99
N VAL A 140 -6.40 9.39 16.40
CA VAL A 140 -6.50 9.01 17.83
C VAL A 140 -5.14 8.56 18.36
N ARG A 141 -4.35 7.81 17.58
CA ARG A 141 -2.99 7.40 17.99
C ARG A 141 -2.04 8.58 18.14
N TYR A 142 -2.08 9.56 17.22
CA TYR A 142 -1.29 10.78 17.34
C TYR A 142 -1.62 11.57 18.61
N MET A 143 -2.90 11.63 18.99
CA MET A 143 -3.34 12.31 20.21
C MET A 143 -2.90 11.60 21.50
N THR A 144 -2.56 10.31 21.45
CA THR A 144 -2.09 9.54 22.61
C THR A 144 -0.58 9.61 22.85
N VAL A 145 0.17 10.33 22.00
CA VAL A 145 1.63 10.47 22.15
C VAL A 145 1.97 11.35 23.35
N LYS A 146 2.88 10.87 24.20
CA LYS A 146 3.20 11.48 25.50
C LYS A 146 3.90 12.83 25.40
N SER A 147 4.66 13.09 24.33
CA SER A 147 5.37 14.36 24.13
C SER A 147 5.64 14.68 22.66
N GLY A 148 5.67 15.98 22.33
CA GLY A 148 6.03 16.44 20.97
C GLY A 148 7.47 16.10 20.56
N LYS A 149 8.38 15.93 21.53
CA LYS A 149 9.78 15.52 21.26
C LYS A 149 9.85 14.08 20.76
N GLU A 150 9.08 13.17 21.36
CA GLU A 150 8.98 11.79 20.89
C GLU A 150 8.31 11.72 19.51
N LEU A 151 7.29 12.55 19.27
CA LEU A 151 6.63 12.66 17.98
C LEU A 151 7.61 13.08 16.87
N ASN A 152 8.42 14.12 17.08
CA ASN A 152 9.39 14.58 16.08
C ASN A 152 10.44 13.52 15.76
N ARG A 153 10.90 12.75 16.77
CA ARG A 153 11.85 11.64 16.54
C ARG A 153 11.20 10.51 15.74
N ALA A 154 9.95 10.17 16.05
CA ALA A 154 9.19 9.17 15.31
C ALA A 154 8.93 9.60 13.85
N LEU A 155 8.72 10.90 13.61
CA LEU A 155 8.45 11.45 12.29
C LEU A 155 9.64 11.27 11.34
N ALA A 156 10.87 11.45 11.82
CA ALA A 156 12.07 11.21 11.02
C ALA A 156 12.18 9.74 10.58
N PHE A 157 12.00 8.80 11.51
CA PHE A 157 12.03 7.37 11.19
C PHE A 157 10.86 6.97 10.27
N GLY A 158 9.66 7.46 10.55
CA GLY A 158 8.47 7.24 9.73
C GLY A 158 8.62 7.79 8.31
N GLY A 159 9.25 8.95 8.14
CA GLY A 159 9.53 9.53 6.82
C GLY A 159 10.44 8.65 5.97
N VAL A 160 11.54 8.15 6.54
CA VAL A 160 12.44 7.21 5.85
C VAL A 160 11.73 5.89 5.55
N PHE A 161 10.95 5.38 6.50
CA PHE A 161 10.18 4.15 6.33
C PHE A 161 9.17 4.25 5.19
N ILE A 162 8.35 5.31 5.17
CA ILE A 162 7.34 5.53 4.12
C ILE A 162 8.01 5.70 2.76
N LEU A 163 9.10 6.45 2.69
CA LEU A 163 9.86 6.65 1.46
C LEU A 163 10.42 5.32 0.93
N PHE A 164 10.98 4.49 1.81
CA PHE A 164 11.48 3.16 1.44
C PHE A 164 10.35 2.26 0.94
N MET A 165 9.25 2.13 1.70
CA MET A 165 8.14 1.25 1.34
C MET A 165 7.49 1.66 0.02
N THR A 166 7.25 2.96 -0.17
CA THR A 166 6.64 3.51 -1.37
C THR A 166 7.60 3.43 -2.57
N GLY A 167 8.88 3.74 -2.36
CA GLY A 167 9.91 3.67 -3.39
C GLY A 167 10.11 2.24 -3.91
N VAL A 168 10.17 1.25 -3.01
CA VAL A 168 10.24 -0.17 -3.38
C VAL A 168 9.00 -0.59 -4.17
N ALA A 169 7.79 -0.22 -3.70
CA ALA A 169 6.55 -0.60 -4.37
C ALA A 169 6.49 -0.07 -5.82
N PHE A 170 6.82 1.21 -6.04
CA PHE A 170 6.82 1.77 -7.39
C PHE A 170 7.94 1.22 -8.27
N THR A 171 9.12 0.99 -7.70
CA THR A 171 10.26 0.45 -8.46
C THR A 171 10.02 -0.99 -8.90
N VAL A 172 9.64 -1.87 -7.96
CA VAL A 172 9.34 -3.27 -8.26
C VAL A 172 8.09 -3.37 -9.14
N GLY A 173 7.08 -2.54 -8.90
CA GLY A 173 5.89 -2.44 -9.74
C GLY A 173 6.23 -2.15 -11.20
N ALA A 174 7.09 -1.15 -11.46
CA ALA A 174 7.54 -0.85 -12.81
C ALA A 174 8.37 -2.00 -13.41
N LEU A 175 9.33 -2.54 -12.66
CA LEU A 175 10.21 -3.64 -13.11
C LEU A 175 9.47 -4.97 -13.35
N SER A 176 8.33 -5.18 -12.70
CA SER A 176 7.49 -6.37 -12.93
C SER A 176 7.04 -6.46 -14.40
N ASN A 177 6.87 -5.34 -15.10
CA ASN A 177 6.55 -5.33 -16.53
C ASN A 177 7.66 -6.01 -17.35
N VAL A 178 8.93 -5.78 -17.02
CA VAL A 178 10.08 -6.44 -17.66
C VAL A 178 10.04 -7.93 -17.37
N TYR A 179 9.84 -8.29 -16.10
CA TYR A 179 9.81 -9.69 -15.68
C TYR A 179 8.72 -10.49 -16.42
N PHE A 180 7.51 -9.95 -16.49
CA PHE A 180 6.40 -10.61 -17.19
C PHE A 180 6.62 -10.68 -18.69
N TYR A 181 7.20 -9.64 -19.30
CA TYR A 181 7.53 -9.61 -20.73
C TYR A 181 8.60 -10.64 -21.13
N GLU A 182 9.57 -10.92 -20.25
CA GLU A 182 10.60 -11.93 -20.51
C GLU A 182 10.13 -13.37 -20.25
N THR A 183 9.12 -13.56 -19.40
CA THR A 183 8.68 -14.88 -18.93
C THR A 183 7.40 -15.38 -19.60
N THR A 184 6.60 -14.49 -20.21
CA THR A 184 5.31 -14.81 -20.84
C THR A 184 5.37 -14.53 -22.34
#